data_AF-A0A961GNZ3-F1
#
_entry.id   AF-A0A961GNZ3-F1
#
_cell.length_a   1.000
_cell.length_b   1.000
_cell.length_c   1.000
_cell.angle_alpha   90.00
_cell.angle_beta   90.00
_cell.angle_gamma   90.00
#
_symmetry.space_group_name_H-M   'P 1'
#
loop_
_entity.id
_entity.type
_entity.pdbx_description
1 polymer ?
#
loop_
_entity_poly.entity_id
_entity_poly.type
_entity_poly.pdbx_seq_one_letter_code
_entity_poly.pdbx_strand_id
1 'polypeptide(L)'
;MKTSLWPVAACAVVAAGLLQPAPAQAAAHGVLAREVGLAATVLTFEGGLAGIQPFLHFTPLQLGGGLCASPNTCRPVDYPAWPLGQYFNNQGADRLQAALDEVAGNVTLFGHSQGGQVIYTALRRWAQDPASAPDPGQVSWVSIGNPENVVGGRAPNPVPDYSPYSGIEVIKQYDGWADVPTDKSNVLAAINAALGRSTAHVFGYFDVDPDDPANIRYTPDNPDGSPGNITYVFVPNPMLPLVGATGLLAPLLNPVLDPILRPIVESAYQRPFEVPAPSSAVATPPAAASVGVVADALAEVQVLDD
;
A
#
# COMPACT_ATOMS: atom_id res chain seq x y z
N MET A 1 26.20 73.67 -1.98
CA MET A 1 26.18 72.20 -1.81
C MET A 1 25.64 71.87 -0.42
N LYS A 2 24.78 70.85 -0.33
CA LYS A 2 24.02 70.34 0.84
C LYS A 2 22.66 71.00 1.07
N THR A 3 21.65 70.47 0.38
CA THR A 3 20.22 70.57 0.71
C THR A 3 19.84 69.39 1.60
N SER A 4 19.21 69.69 2.74
CA SER A 4 18.68 68.73 3.71
C SER A 4 17.25 68.38 3.33
N LEU A 5 16.90 67.08 3.27
CA LEU A 5 15.56 66.58 3.01
C LEU A 5 15.14 65.70 4.19
N TRP A 6 13.94 65.99 4.72
CA TRP A 6 13.28 65.28 5.81
C TRP A 6 12.86 63.85 5.39
N PRO A 7 12.77 62.87 6.31
CA PRO A 7 12.18 61.59 5.99
C PRO A 7 10.65 61.69 6.05
N VAL A 8 10.00 61.34 4.94
CA VAL A 8 8.56 61.09 4.88
C VAL A 8 8.32 59.67 5.42
N ALA A 9 7.48 59.55 6.44
CA ALA A 9 7.01 58.28 6.95
C ALA A 9 6.07 57.63 5.93
N ALA A 10 6.50 56.51 5.33
CA ALA A 10 5.65 55.67 4.49
C ALA A 10 4.89 54.67 5.37
N CYS A 11 3.57 54.82 5.46
CA CYS A 11 2.69 53.82 6.01
C CYS A 11 2.69 52.59 5.09
N ALA A 12 3.21 51.46 5.57
CA ALA A 12 3.07 50.17 4.91
C ALA A 12 1.67 49.62 5.17
N VAL A 13 0.84 49.55 4.13
CA VAL A 13 -0.41 48.79 4.14
C VAL A 13 -0.05 47.32 4.12
N VAL A 14 -0.31 46.61 5.23
CA VAL A 14 -0.24 45.14 5.28
C VAL A 14 -1.46 44.61 4.53
N ALA A 15 -1.28 44.24 3.27
CA ALA A 15 -2.26 43.43 2.56
C ALA A 15 -2.24 42.02 3.18
N ALA A 16 -3.27 41.70 3.98
CA ALA A 16 -3.54 40.34 4.40
C ALA A 16 -3.89 39.51 3.16
N GLY A 17 -2.87 38.87 2.57
CA GLY A 17 -3.08 37.86 1.55
C GLY A 17 -3.84 36.70 2.17
N LEU A 18 -5.06 36.47 1.70
CA LEU A 18 -5.76 35.21 1.91
C LEU A 18 -4.84 34.11 1.37
N LEU A 19 -4.24 33.31 2.26
CA LEU A 19 -3.60 32.06 1.86
C LEU A 19 -4.68 31.21 1.22
N GLN A 20 -4.68 31.16 -0.11
CA GLN A 20 -5.36 30.09 -0.81
C GLN A 20 -4.69 28.78 -0.36
N PRO A 21 -5.44 27.75 0.05
CA PRO A 21 -4.84 26.45 0.23
C PRO A 21 -4.20 26.05 -1.10
N ALA A 22 -2.92 25.70 -1.08
CA ALA A 22 -2.22 25.21 -2.25
C ALA A 22 -3.05 24.06 -2.85
N PRO A 23 -3.21 24.00 -4.19
CA PRO A 23 -3.81 22.81 -4.80
C PRO A 23 -2.98 21.61 -4.34
N ALA A 24 -3.65 20.58 -3.81
CA ALA A 24 -3.02 19.30 -3.55
C ALA A 24 -2.30 18.87 -4.83
N GLN A 25 -0.96 18.88 -4.78
CA GLN A 25 -0.17 18.32 -5.86
C GLN A 25 -0.57 16.86 -5.97
N ALA A 26 -1.14 16.47 -7.10
CA ALA A 26 -1.30 15.08 -7.48
C ALA A 26 0.07 14.43 -7.31
N ALA A 27 0.19 13.55 -6.32
CA ALA A 27 1.42 12.79 -6.11
C ALA A 27 1.73 12.06 -7.42
N ALA A 28 2.89 12.36 -7.98
CA ALA A 28 3.38 11.70 -9.17
C ALA A 28 3.62 10.24 -8.80
N HIS A 29 2.78 9.34 -9.32
CA HIS A 29 2.90 7.87 -9.26
C HIS A 29 4.10 7.37 -10.12
N GLY A 30 5.23 8.06 -10.04
CA GLY A 30 6.25 8.08 -11.08
C GLY A 30 7.02 6.77 -11.24
N VAL A 31 7.00 5.88 -10.24
CA VAL A 31 7.72 4.61 -10.30
C VAL A 31 6.75 3.48 -10.67
N LEU A 32 5.61 3.33 -9.98
CA LEU A 32 4.56 2.40 -10.41
C LEU A 32 4.13 2.63 -11.86
N ALA A 33 3.82 3.89 -12.23
CA ALA A 33 3.38 4.22 -13.59
C ALA A 33 4.43 3.90 -14.65
N ARG A 34 5.71 3.92 -14.27
CA ARG A 34 6.84 3.67 -15.16
C ARG A 34 7.22 2.19 -15.23
N GLU A 35 7.06 1.45 -14.13
CA GLU A 35 7.37 0.01 -14.04
C GLU A 35 6.28 -0.85 -14.70
N VAL A 36 5.00 -0.48 -14.56
CA VAL A 36 3.88 -1.25 -15.15
C VAL A 36 3.14 -0.53 -16.28
N GLY A 37 3.55 0.69 -16.67
CA GLY A 37 2.92 1.41 -17.78
C GLY A 37 1.42 1.57 -17.58
N LEU A 38 1.00 2.32 -16.55
CA LEU A 38 -0.41 2.41 -16.16
C LEU A 38 -1.29 2.78 -17.34
N ALA A 39 -2.34 1.98 -17.52
CA ALA A 39 -3.29 2.13 -18.59
C ALA A 39 -4.45 3.06 -18.23
N ALA A 40 -5.09 3.66 -19.25
CA ALA A 40 -6.30 4.44 -19.08
C ALA A 40 -7.47 3.63 -18.47
N THR A 41 -7.48 2.29 -18.67
CA THR A 41 -8.46 1.40 -18.06
C THR A 41 -7.80 0.48 -17.05
N VAL A 42 -8.36 0.42 -15.84
CA VAL A 42 -7.92 -0.50 -14.78
C VAL A 42 -9.05 -1.47 -14.46
N LEU A 43 -8.86 -2.76 -14.72
CA LEU A 43 -9.83 -3.79 -14.36
C LEU A 43 -9.59 -4.22 -12.91
N THR A 44 -10.57 -4.01 -12.03
CA THR A 44 -10.40 -4.27 -10.59
C THR A 44 -11.11 -5.55 -10.16
N PHE A 45 -10.41 -6.37 -9.38
CA PHE A 45 -10.89 -7.65 -8.87
C PHE A 45 -10.91 -7.61 -7.34
N GLU A 46 -12.08 -7.78 -6.75
CA GLU A 46 -12.26 -7.76 -5.29
C GLU A 46 -11.67 -9.02 -4.63
N GLY A 47 -11.28 -8.90 -3.37
CA GLY A 47 -10.99 -10.04 -2.51
C GLY A 47 -12.24 -10.86 -2.17
N GLY A 48 -12.12 -11.83 -1.27
CA GLY A 48 -13.20 -12.76 -0.90
C GLY A 48 -14.40 -12.10 -0.20
N LEU A 49 -15.22 -11.37 -0.96
CA LEU A 49 -16.43 -10.67 -0.54
C LEU A 49 -17.65 -11.22 -1.29
N ALA A 50 -17.87 -12.52 -1.16
CA ALA A 50 -18.98 -13.20 -1.80
C ALA A 50 -20.32 -12.49 -1.60
N GLY A 51 -20.94 -12.06 -2.71
CA GLY A 51 -22.26 -11.45 -2.73
C GLY A 51 -22.33 -9.96 -2.34
N ILE A 52 -21.20 -9.32 -2.02
CA ILE A 52 -21.16 -7.90 -1.62
C ILE A 52 -20.65 -7.00 -2.75
N GLN A 53 -19.93 -7.55 -3.74
CA GLN A 53 -19.36 -6.79 -4.85
C GLN A 53 -20.36 -5.87 -5.58
N PRO A 54 -21.64 -6.25 -5.81
CA PRO A 54 -22.61 -5.34 -6.44
C PRO A 54 -22.92 -4.06 -5.64
N PHE A 55 -22.53 -4.00 -4.37
CA PHE A 55 -22.82 -2.89 -3.46
C PHE A 55 -21.56 -2.15 -3.01
N LEU A 56 -20.41 -2.82 -3.00
CA LEU A 56 -19.16 -2.26 -2.50
C LEU A 56 -17.96 -2.83 -3.25
N HIS A 57 -17.16 -1.92 -3.79
CA HIS A 57 -15.86 -2.20 -4.39
C HIS A 57 -14.78 -1.51 -3.55
N PHE A 58 -13.93 -2.29 -2.90
CA PHE A 58 -12.89 -1.74 -2.02
C PHE A 58 -11.51 -1.82 -2.65
N THR A 59 -11.26 -2.77 -3.58
CA THR A 59 -10.00 -2.82 -4.34
C THR A 59 -9.68 -1.45 -4.99
N PRO A 60 -10.62 -0.75 -5.66
CA PRO A 60 -10.37 0.58 -6.22
C PRO A 60 -9.90 1.65 -5.23
N LEU A 61 -10.17 1.46 -3.93
CA LEU A 61 -9.85 2.41 -2.86
C LEU A 61 -8.48 2.12 -2.21
N GLN A 62 -7.86 1.00 -2.55
CA GLN A 62 -6.55 0.61 -2.01
C GLN A 62 -5.43 1.43 -2.65
N LEU A 63 -4.26 1.45 -2.01
CA LEU A 63 -3.09 2.22 -2.46
C LEU A 63 -3.40 3.71 -2.66
N GLY A 64 -4.17 4.29 -1.73
CA GLY A 64 -4.67 5.66 -1.78
C GLY A 64 -5.69 5.94 -2.88
N GLY A 65 -6.21 4.91 -3.55
CA GLY A 65 -7.02 5.04 -4.77
C GLY A 65 -6.23 5.48 -5.99
N GLY A 66 -4.89 5.49 -5.91
CA GLY A 66 -3.99 6.04 -6.91
C GLY A 66 -4.12 5.40 -8.29
N LEU A 67 -4.31 4.08 -8.34
CA LEU A 67 -4.51 3.35 -9.60
C LEU A 67 -5.79 3.75 -10.33
N CYS A 68 -6.81 4.22 -9.60
CA CYS A 68 -8.08 4.66 -10.15
C CYS A 68 -8.18 6.18 -10.34
N ALA A 69 -7.14 6.92 -9.97
CA ALA A 69 -7.10 8.35 -10.16
C ALA A 69 -6.88 8.71 -11.64
N SER A 70 -7.42 9.85 -12.06
CA SER A 70 -7.23 10.38 -13.41
C SER A 70 -5.72 10.42 -13.77
N PRO A 71 -5.33 9.99 -14.99
CA PRO A 71 -6.19 9.74 -16.16
C PRO A 71 -6.80 8.32 -16.22
N ASN A 72 -6.55 7.47 -15.22
CA ASN A 72 -7.06 6.11 -15.22
C ASN A 72 -8.53 6.07 -14.82
N THR A 73 -9.24 5.06 -15.32
CA THR A 73 -10.62 4.76 -14.95
C THR A 73 -10.72 3.30 -14.51
N CYS A 74 -11.10 3.09 -13.26
CA CYS A 74 -11.34 1.74 -12.75
C CYS A 74 -12.70 1.21 -13.17
N ARG A 75 -12.68 -0.03 -13.67
CA ARG A 75 -13.87 -0.82 -14.05
C ARG A 75 -13.86 -2.12 -13.24
N PRO A 76 -14.77 -2.28 -12.27
CA PRO A 76 -14.89 -3.51 -11.53
C PRO A 76 -15.27 -4.71 -12.41
N VAL A 77 -14.66 -5.86 -12.14
CA VAL A 77 -14.98 -7.14 -12.76
C VAL A 77 -15.52 -8.08 -11.69
N ASP A 78 -16.85 -8.20 -11.67
CA ASP A 78 -17.53 -9.05 -10.69
C ASP A 78 -17.40 -10.54 -11.04
N TYR A 79 -17.15 -11.33 -10.01
CA TYR A 79 -17.07 -12.78 -10.09
C TYR A 79 -17.58 -13.39 -8.78
N PRO A 80 -17.85 -14.70 -8.72
CA PRO A 80 -18.29 -15.29 -7.46
C PRO A 80 -17.10 -15.43 -6.50
N ALA A 81 -16.71 -14.34 -5.83
CA ALA A 81 -15.53 -14.23 -4.94
C ALA A 81 -15.70 -14.96 -3.58
N TRP A 82 -15.99 -16.25 -3.64
CA TRP A 82 -16.01 -17.13 -2.47
C TRP A 82 -14.59 -17.62 -2.17
N PRO A 83 -14.07 -17.46 -0.93
CA PRO A 83 -12.71 -17.88 -0.56
C PRO A 83 -12.61 -19.40 -0.34
N LEU A 84 -13.14 -20.20 -1.27
CA LEU A 84 -13.24 -21.67 -1.23
C LEU A 84 -12.27 -22.33 -2.23
N GLY A 85 -11.13 -21.68 -2.51
CA GLY A 85 -10.06 -22.21 -3.36
C GLY A 85 -10.23 -21.95 -4.86
N GLN A 86 -9.45 -22.67 -5.67
CA GLN A 86 -9.22 -22.34 -7.08
C GLN A 86 -10.45 -22.38 -7.99
N TYR A 87 -11.51 -23.07 -7.60
CA TYR A 87 -12.74 -23.14 -8.40
C TYR A 87 -13.33 -21.74 -8.69
N PHE A 88 -13.33 -20.86 -7.69
CA PHE A 88 -13.85 -19.49 -7.84
C PHE A 88 -12.85 -18.55 -8.50
N ASN A 89 -11.55 -18.76 -8.24
CA ASN A 89 -10.49 -18.02 -8.92
C ASN A 89 -10.50 -18.30 -10.44
N ASN A 90 -10.79 -19.55 -10.83
CA ASN A 90 -10.98 -19.95 -12.22
C ASN A 90 -12.14 -19.20 -12.89
N GLN A 91 -13.28 -19.07 -12.20
CA GLN A 91 -14.40 -18.28 -12.72
C GLN A 91 -14.05 -16.79 -12.80
N GLY A 92 -13.31 -16.26 -11.83
CA GLY A 92 -12.77 -14.90 -11.90
C GLY A 92 -11.87 -14.71 -13.11
N ALA A 93 -11.01 -15.68 -13.43
CA ALA A 93 -10.14 -15.62 -14.60
C ALA A 93 -10.95 -15.70 -15.92
N ASP A 94 -12.05 -16.44 -15.95
CA ASP A 94 -12.98 -16.43 -17.11
C ASP A 94 -13.61 -15.04 -17.28
N ARG A 95 -14.02 -14.40 -16.18
CA ARG A 95 -14.56 -13.02 -16.18
C ARG A 95 -13.52 -11.98 -16.58
N LEU A 96 -12.27 -12.16 -16.14
CA LEU A 96 -11.14 -11.34 -16.54
C LEU A 96 -10.93 -11.40 -18.05
N GLN A 97 -10.89 -12.60 -18.64
CA GLN A 97 -10.70 -12.76 -20.08
C GLN A 97 -11.84 -12.07 -20.86
N ALA A 98 -13.10 -12.31 -20.47
CA ALA A 98 -14.24 -11.65 -21.10
C ALA A 98 -14.18 -10.11 -20.99
N ALA A 99 -13.71 -9.58 -19.86
CA ALA A 99 -13.56 -8.15 -19.67
C ALA A 99 -12.45 -7.55 -20.54
N LEU A 100 -11.35 -8.27 -20.77
CA LEU A 100 -10.30 -7.85 -21.71
C LEU A 100 -10.81 -7.79 -23.14
N ASP A 101 -11.65 -8.76 -23.55
CA ASP A 101 -12.22 -8.79 -24.91
C ASP A 101 -13.15 -7.58 -25.19
N GLU A 102 -13.65 -6.92 -24.16
CA GLU A 102 -14.55 -5.75 -24.24
C GLU A 102 -13.82 -4.40 -24.16
N VAL A 103 -12.54 -4.37 -23.79
CA VAL A 103 -11.77 -3.13 -23.58
C VAL A 103 -10.77 -2.96 -24.72
N ALA A 104 -10.67 -1.74 -25.25
CA ALA A 104 -9.67 -1.40 -26.25
C ALA A 104 -8.45 -0.71 -25.61
N GLY A 105 -7.26 -1.02 -26.14
CA GLY A 105 -6.00 -0.41 -25.71
C GLY A 105 -5.35 -1.11 -24.52
N ASN A 106 -4.38 -0.45 -23.90
CA ASN A 106 -3.68 -1.00 -22.76
C ASN A 106 -4.62 -1.11 -21.56
N VAL A 107 -4.41 -2.13 -20.73
CA VAL A 107 -5.18 -2.42 -19.52
C VAL A 107 -4.23 -2.75 -18.37
N THR A 108 -4.52 -2.21 -17.19
CA THR A 108 -3.88 -2.64 -15.94
C THR A 108 -4.89 -3.47 -15.14
N LEU A 109 -4.49 -4.67 -14.73
CA LEU A 109 -5.27 -5.50 -13.82
C LEU A 109 -4.93 -5.09 -12.38
N PHE A 110 -5.93 -4.97 -11.52
CA PHE A 110 -5.70 -4.66 -10.11
C PHE A 110 -6.49 -5.59 -9.19
N GLY A 111 -5.82 -6.37 -8.35
CA GLY A 111 -6.47 -7.36 -7.49
C GLY A 111 -6.03 -7.26 -6.03
N HIS A 112 -6.99 -7.39 -5.11
CA HIS A 112 -6.71 -7.58 -3.68
C HIS A 112 -6.99 -9.02 -3.26
N SER A 113 -6.08 -9.64 -2.52
CA SER A 113 -6.27 -10.97 -1.91
C SER A 113 -6.72 -12.03 -2.93
N GLN A 114 -7.99 -12.46 -2.92
CA GLN A 114 -8.53 -13.37 -3.92
C GLN A 114 -8.50 -12.80 -5.35
N GLY A 115 -8.71 -11.49 -5.53
CA GLY A 115 -8.58 -10.83 -6.83
C GLY A 115 -7.16 -10.93 -7.39
N GLY A 116 -6.13 -10.92 -6.52
CA GLY A 116 -4.76 -11.22 -6.92
C GLY A 116 -4.57 -12.67 -7.40
N GLN A 117 -5.23 -13.63 -6.74
CA GLN A 117 -5.22 -15.04 -7.17
C GLN A 117 -5.95 -15.24 -8.51
N VAL A 118 -6.98 -14.45 -8.81
CA VAL A 118 -7.63 -14.41 -10.13
C VAL A 118 -6.63 -13.99 -11.21
N ILE A 119 -5.88 -12.90 -10.96
CA ILE A 119 -4.82 -12.44 -11.88
C ILE A 119 -3.75 -13.52 -12.05
N TYR A 120 -3.26 -14.11 -10.97
CA TYR A 120 -2.27 -15.20 -11.01
C TYR A 120 -2.81 -16.42 -11.78
N THR A 121 -4.10 -16.72 -11.66
CA THR A 121 -4.76 -17.80 -12.41
C THR A 121 -4.79 -17.49 -13.90
N ALA A 122 -5.10 -16.26 -14.31
CA ALA A 122 -5.04 -15.85 -15.71
C ALA A 122 -3.60 -15.93 -16.27
N LEU A 123 -2.61 -15.42 -15.55
CA LEU A 123 -1.19 -15.50 -15.94
C LEU A 123 -0.73 -16.95 -16.15
N ARG A 124 -1.13 -17.88 -15.27
CA ARG A 124 -0.84 -19.31 -15.44
C ARG A 124 -1.50 -19.90 -16.69
N ARG A 125 -2.74 -19.53 -16.99
CA ARG A 125 -3.45 -20.00 -18.18
C ARG A 125 -2.82 -19.47 -19.46
N TRP A 126 -2.47 -18.19 -19.50
CA TRP A 126 -1.77 -17.57 -20.63
C TRP A 126 -0.38 -18.16 -20.87
N ALA A 127 0.33 -18.55 -19.81
CA ALA A 127 1.59 -19.27 -19.97
C ALA A 127 1.40 -20.70 -20.53
N GLN A 128 0.27 -21.36 -20.23
CA GLN A 128 -0.06 -22.69 -20.74
C GLN A 128 -0.58 -22.67 -22.18
N ASP A 129 -1.30 -21.61 -22.56
CA ASP A 129 -1.80 -21.39 -23.93
C ASP A 129 -1.49 -19.95 -24.41
N PRO A 130 -0.24 -19.69 -24.86
CA PRO A 130 0.15 -18.36 -25.32
C PRO A 130 -0.61 -17.87 -26.55
N ALA A 131 -1.27 -18.75 -27.30
CA ALA A 131 -2.02 -18.37 -28.49
C ALA A 131 -3.35 -17.66 -28.16
N SER A 132 -3.92 -17.93 -26.98
CA SER A 132 -5.11 -17.24 -26.46
C SER A 132 -4.80 -16.10 -25.50
N ALA A 133 -3.51 -15.88 -25.20
CA ALA A 133 -3.05 -14.86 -24.29
C ALA A 133 -3.10 -13.45 -24.92
N PRO A 134 -3.44 -12.40 -24.15
CA PRO A 134 -3.36 -11.02 -24.62
C PRO A 134 -1.90 -10.62 -24.91
N ASP A 135 -1.71 -9.64 -25.79
CA ASP A 135 -0.39 -9.06 -26.05
C ASP A 135 0.26 -8.58 -24.73
N PRO A 136 1.46 -9.07 -24.35
CA PRO A 136 2.15 -8.63 -23.14
C PRO A 136 2.44 -7.13 -23.08
N GLY A 137 2.51 -6.45 -24.23
CA GLY A 137 2.63 -4.99 -24.28
C GLY A 137 1.34 -4.23 -23.96
N GLN A 138 0.20 -4.91 -23.94
CA GLN A 138 -1.11 -4.31 -23.67
C GLN A 138 -1.62 -4.57 -22.26
N VAL A 139 -1.07 -5.56 -21.53
CA VAL A 139 -1.55 -5.92 -20.20
C VAL A 139 -0.43 -5.80 -19.17
N SER A 140 -0.69 -5.04 -18.13
CA SER A 140 0.11 -5.03 -16.91
C SER A 140 -0.74 -5.34 -15.70
N TRP A 141 -0.14 -5.60 -14.55
CA TRP A 141 -0.90 -5.93 -13.35
C TRP A 141 -0.28 -5.40 -12.07
N VAL A 142 -1.16 -5.10 -11.11
CA VAL A 142 -0.85 -4.84 -9.72
C VAL A 142 -1.68 -5.80 -8.87
N SER A 143 -1.07 -6.44 -7.90
CA SER A 143 -1.75 -7.31 -6.95
C SER A 143 -1.27 -6.97 -5.55
N ILE A 144 -2.18 -6.97 -4.58
CA ILE A 144 -1.91 -6.63 -3.19
C ILE A 144 -2.41 -7.72 -2.25
N GLY A 145 -1.59 -8.07 -1.27
CA GLY A 145 -1.96 -9.05 -0.25
C GLY A 145 -2.31 -10.42 -0.82
N ASN A 146 -1.71 -10.83 -1.94
CA ASN A 146 -2.05 -12.10 -2.55
C ASN A 146 -1.38 -13.27 -1.79
N PRO A 147 -2.13 -14.24 -1.23
CA PRO A 147 -1.53 -15.38 -0.54
C PRO A 147 -0.72 -16.31 -1.44
N GLU A 148 -0.85 -16.20 -2.76
CA GLU A 148 -0.11 -16.97 -3.75
C GLU A 148 1.26 -16.39 -4.12
N ASN A 149 1.65 -15.24 -3.58
CA ASN A 149 2.98 -14.67 -3.83
C ASN A 149 4.12 -15.58 -3.31
N VAL A 150 5.29 -15.48 -3.93
CA VAL A 150 6.49 -16.29 -3.57
C VAL A 150 7.42 -15.62 -2.56
N VAL A 151 7.16 -14.36 -2.21
CA VAL A 151 7.99 -13.55 -1.31
C VAL A 151 7.29 -13.44 0.06
N GLY A 152 7.40 -14.51 0.85
CA GLY A 152 6.75 -14.60 2.17
C GLY A 152 5.32 -15.14 2.15
N GLY A 153 4.69 -15.25 0.97
CA GLY A 153 3.40 -15.93 0.81
C GLY A 153 3.47 -17.45 1.01
N ARG A 154 2.32 -18.12 0.90
CA ARG A 154 2.24 -19.60 0.99
C ARG A 154 2.53 -20.28 -0.35
N ALA A 155 2.46 -19.52 -1.44
CA ALA A 155 2.67 -19.94 -2.82
C ALA A 155 2.07 -21.32 -3.21
N PRO A 156 0.82 -21.66 -2.85
CA PRO A 156 0.25 -22.94 -3.27
C PRO A 156 0.13 -23.05 -4.80
N ASN A 157 -0.07 -21.92 -5.48
CA ASN A 157 -0.03 -21.80 -6.93
C ASN A 157 0.63 -20.46 -7.26
N PRO A 158 1.96 -20.38 -7.43
CA PRO A 158 2.60 -19.10 -7.74
C PRO A 158 2.29 -18.64 -9.17
N VAL A 159 2.72 -17.44 -9.50
CA VAL A 159 2.91 -17.04 -10.91
C VAL A 159 3.91 -17.97 -11.60
N PRO A 160 3.83 -18.14 -12.94
CA PRO A 160 4.86 -18.86 -13.69
C PRO A 160 6.25 -18.24 -13.48
N ASP A 161 7.30 -19.07 -13.47
CA ASP A 161 8.70 -18.63 -13.35
C ASP A 161 9.11 -17.67 -14.47
N TYR A 162 8.47 -17.78 -15.62
CA TYR A 162 8.58 -16.84 -16.73
C TYR A 162 7.21 -16.21 -17.01
N SER A 163 7.12 -14.90 -16.84
CA SER A 163 5.95 -14.11 -17.23
C SER A 163 6.36 -12.99 -18.18
N PRO A 164 5.79 -12.91 -19.39
CA PRO A 164 6.07 -11.79 -20.30
C PRO A 164 5.37 -10.49 -19.86
N TYR A 165 4.45 -10.55 -18.90
CA TYR A 165 3.67 -9.41 -18.41
C TYR A 165 4.39 -8.68 -17.29
N SER A 166 4.42 -7.34 -17.38
CA SER A 166 4.94 -6.47 -16.31
C SER A 166 3.99 -6.46 -15.12
N GLY A 167 4.53 -6.73 -13.93
CA GLY A 167 3.76 -7.02 -12.73
C GLY A 167 4.32 -6.38 -11.47
N ILE A 168 3.43 -5.93 -10.59
CA ILE A 168 3.80 -5.47 -9.25
C ILE A 168 2.97 -6.20 -8.20
N GLU A 169 3.66 -6.87 -7.29
CA GLU A 169 3.04 -7.54 -6.13
C GLU A 169 3.40 -6.76 -4.87
N VAL A 170 2.43 -6.09 -4.26
CA VAL A 170 2.62 -5.31 -3.03
C VAL A 170 2.26 -6.17 -1.82
N ILE A 171 3.22 -6.31 -0.91
CA ILE A 171 3.09 -7.18 0.26
C ILE A 171 3.33 -6.34 1.51
N LYS A 172 2.34 -6.28 2.41
CA LYS A 172 2.51 -5.61 3.69
C LYS A 172 3.09 -6.56 4.73
N GLN A 173 4.15 -6.13 5.43
CA GLN A 173 4.75 -6.92 6.50
C GLN A 173 3.70 -7.31 7.54
N TYR A 174 3.72 -8.58 7.91
CA TYR A 174 2.75 -9.23 8.80
C TYR A 174 1.32 -9.32 8.27
N ASP A 175 1.07 -9.10 6.98
CA ASP A 175 -0.16 -9.60 6.36
C ASP A 175 -0.20 -11.12 6.53
N GLY A 176 -1.04 -11.63 7.43
CA GLY A 176 -1.04 -13.06 7.76
C GLY A 176 -1.53 -14.02 6.67
N TRP A 177 -1.87 -13.50 5.49
CA TRP A 177 -2.13 -14.27 4.27
C TRP A 177 -0.98 -14.15 3.26
N ALA A 178 -0.39 -12.96 3.11
CA ALA A 178 0.62 -12.67 2.09
C ALA A 178 2.08 -12.62 2.61
N ASP A 179 2.28 -12.46 3.91
CA ASP A 179 3.57 -12.51 4.62
C ASP A 179 3.42 -13.42 5.85
N VAL A 180 3.73 -14.69 5.65
CA VAL A 180 3.42 -15.77 6.59
C VAL A 180 4.72 -16.33 7.16
N PRO A 181 4.84 -16.54 8.49
CA PRO A 181 6.07 -17.06 9.09
C PRO A 181 6.36 -18.47 8.56
N THR A 182 7.61 -18.75 8.20
CA THR A 182 8.04 -20.09 7.76
C THR A 182 8.20 -21.05 8.93
N ASP A 183 8.69 -20.57 10.07
CA ASP A 183 8.72 -21.35 11.32
C ASP A 183 7.37 -21.27 12.06
N LYS A 184 6.65 -22.40 12.06
CA LYS A 184 5.35 -22.51 12.74
C LYS A 184 5.44 -22.82 14.23
N SER A 185 6.62 -23.17 14.74
CA SER A 185 6.83 -23.44 16.16
C SER A 185 6.92 -22.17 16.99
N ASN A 186 7.25 -21.03 16.37
CA ASN A 186 7.22 -19.72 16.98
C ASN A 186 5.77 -19.24 17.17
N VAL A 187 5.23 -19.48 18.36
CA VAL A 187 3.84 -19.15 18.71
C VAL A 187 3.56 -17.65 18.62
N LEU A 188 4.52 -16.79 18.98
CA LEU A 188 4.34 -15.34 18.89
C LEU A 188 4.20 -14.89 17.44
N ALA A 189 5.04 -15.37 16.53
CA ALA A 189 4.90 -15.10 15.11
C ALA A 189 3.59 -15.64 14.54
N ALA A 190 3.16 -16.83 14.97
CA ALA A 190 1.88 -17.41 14.55
C ALA A 190 0.68 -16.56 14.98
N ILE A 191 0.66 -16.07 16.23
CA ILE A 191 -0.39 -15.17 16.73
C ILE A 191 -0.32 -13.81 16.01
N ASN A 192 0.88 -13.26 15.81
CA ASN A 192 1.08 -12.01 15.10
C ASN A 192 0.53 -12.08 13.67
N ALA A 193 0.84 -13.16 12.94
CA ALA A 193 0.28 -13.41 11.62
C ALA A 193 -1.26 -13.58 11.68
N ALA A 194 -1.80 -14.31 12.65
CA ALA A 194 -3.25 -14.46 12.80
C ALA A 194 -3.97 -13.10 12.98
N LEU A 195 -3.42 -12.21 13.81
CA LEU A 195 -3.92 -10.83 13.96
C LEU A 195 -3.74 -10.02 12.67
N GLY A 196 -2.61 -10.22 12.00
CA GLY A 196 -2.27 -9.64 10.70
C GLY A 196 -3.31 -9.91 9.60
N ARG A 197 -3.95 -11.08 9.62
CA ARG A 197 -5.04 -11.43 8.68
C ARG A 197 -6.25 -10.52 8.76
N SER A 198 -6.51 -9.93 9.93
CA SER A 198 -7.67 -9.06 10.14
C SER A 198 -7.29 -7.58 10.17
N THR A 199 -6.00 -7.27 10.33
CA THR A 199 -5.48 -5.90 10.44
C THR A 199 -4.72 -5.51 9.19
N ALA A 200 -3.47 -5.96 9.05
CA ALA A 200 -2.62 -5.66 7.90
C ALA A 200 -3.24 -6.07 6.56
N HIS A 201 -3.89 -7.23 6.49
CA HIS A 201 -4.48 -7.73 5.24
C HIS A 201 -5.73 -6.96 4.80
N VAL A 202 -6.66 -6.72 5.74
CA VAL A 202 -7.98 -6.14 5.44
C VAL A 202 -7.92 -4.62 5.35
N PHE A 203 -7.17 -3.99 6.26
CA PHE A 203 -7.15 -2.52 6.40
C PHE A 203 -5.80 -1.92 6.03
N GLY A 204 -4.74 -2.71 5.95
CA GLY A 204 -3.39 -2.19 5.87
C GLY A 204 -2.97 -1.63 4.51
N TYR A 205 -3.70 -1.91 3.42
CA TYR A 205 -3.31 -1.48 2.07
C TYR A 205 -3.97 -0.17 1.62
N PHE A 206 -4.95 0.36 2.36
CA PHE A 206 -5.71 1.55 1.94
C PHE A 206 -4.80 2.78 1.77
N ASP A 207 -3.89 3.02 2.70
CA ASP A 207 -3.02 4.21 2.70
C ASP A 207 -1.57 3.91 2.28
N VAL A 208 -1.33 2.75 1.64
CA VAL A 208 0.02 2.41 1.17
C VAL A 208 0.37 3.26 -0.04
N ASP A 209 1.48 4.00 0.06
CA ASP A 209 2.17 4.52 -1.11
C ASP A 209 3.20 3.48 -1.58
N PRO A 210 2.96 2.80 -2.71
CA PRO A 210 3.88 1.80 -3.27
C PRO A 210 5.18 2.41 -3.80
N ASP A 211 5.23 3.72 -4.04
CA ASP A 211 6.42 4.45 -4.48
C ASP A 211 7.23 5.04 -3.31
N ASP A 212 6.78 4.84 -2.06
CA ASP A 212 7.52 5.26 -0.87
C ASP A 212 8.94 4.64 -0.88
N PRO A 213 10.00 5.46 -0.78
CA PRO A 213 11.38 4.97 -0.77
C PRO A 213 11.73 4.10 0.44
N ALA A 214 10.89 4.08 1.48
CA ALA A 214 11.01 3.16 2.61
C ALA A 214 10.56 1.73 2.27
N ASN A 215 9.85 1.53 1.16
CA ASN A 215 9.50 0.19 0.68
C ASN A 215 10.73 -0.53 0.13
N ILE A 216 10.75 -1.85 0.30
CA ILE A 216 11.79 -2.71 -0.24
C ILE A 216 11.32 -3.24 -1.59
N ARG A 217 12.10 -3.01 -2.65
CA ARG A 217 11.83 -3.54 -3.99
C ARG A 217 12.71 -4.75 -4.26
N TYR A 218 12.11 -5.82 -4.76
CA TYR A 218 12.79 -7.04 -5.14
C TYR A 218 12.24 -7.57 -6.46
N THR A 219 13.09 -7.65 -7.49
CA THR A 219 12.76 -8.19 -8.81
C THR A 219 13.65 -9.39 -9.05
N PRO A 220 13.15 -10.63 -8.90
CA PRO A 220 13.94 -11.83 -9.19
C PRO A 220 14.23 -11.92 -10.69
N ASP A 221 15.41 -12.43 -11.04
CA ASP A 221 15.72 -12.82 -12.42
C ASP A 221 14.90 -14.05 -12.84
N ASN A 222 14.67 -14.20 -14.14
CA ASN A 222 14.11 -15.42 -14.71
C ASN A 222 15.10 -16.59 -14.53
N PRO A 223 14.65 -17.86 -14.65
CA PRO A 223 15.54 -19.03 -14.50
C PRO A 223 16.73 -19.08 -15.47
N ASP A 224 16.66 -18.37 -16.60
CA ASP A 224 17.74 -18.26 -17.58
C ASP A 224 18.74 -17.12 -17.28
N GLY A 225 18.56 -16.39 -16.18
CA GLY A 225 19.38 -15.27 -15.76
C GLY A 225 19.06 -13.94 -16.45
N SER A 226 18.02 -13.89 -17.28
CA SER A 226 17.51 -12.61 -17.81
C SER A 226 16.71 -11.85 -16.74
N PRO A 227 16.65 -10.51 -16.80
CA PRO A 227 15.86 -9.73 -15.85
C PRO A 227 14.38 -10.15 -15.85
N GLY A 228 13.80 -10.35 -14.66
CA GLY A 228 12.38 -10.66 -14.51
C GLY A 228 11.47 -9.45 -14.72
N ASN A 229 10.19 -9.71 -14.99
CA ASN A 229 9.17 -8.67 -15.24
C ASN A 229 8.27 -8.39 -14.01
N ILE A 230 8.52 -9.05 -12.88
CA ILE A 230 7.67 -8.96 -11.69
C ILE A 230 8.46 -8.33 -10.56
N THR A 231 8.02 -7.17 -10.09
CA THR A 231 8.61 -6.46 -8.96
C THR A 231 7.76 -6.68 -7.72
N TYR A 232 8.37 -7.24 -6.68
CA TYR A 232 7.76 -7.34 -5.36
C TYR A 232 8.07 -6.07 -4.58
N VAL A 233 7.03 -5.36 -4.15
CA VAL A 233 7.12 -4.16 -3.31
C VAL A 233 6.71 -4.56 -1.90
N PHE A 234 7.69 -4.75 -1.03
CA PHE A 234 7.46 -5.11 0.36
C PHE A 234 7.38 -3.86 1.22
N VAL A 235 6.26 -3.70 1.92
CA VAL A 235 5.91 -2.53 2.73
C VAL A 235 6.14 -2.84 4.21
N PRO A 236 7.18 -2.30 4.85
CA PRO A 236 7.42 -2.49 6.27
C PRO A 236 6.23 -2.02 7.12
N ASN A 237 5.94 -2.73 8.19
CA ASN A 237 4.86 -2.40 9.11
C ASN A 237 5.45 -1.78 10.39
N PRO A 238 5.17 -0.51 10.69
CA PRO A 238 5.79 0.20 11.81
C PRO A 238 5.35 -0.35 13.19
N MET A 239 4.30 -1.17 13.23
CA MET A 239 3.77 -1.75 14.44
C MET A 239 3.44 -3.22 14.22
N LEU A 240 3.94 -4.08 15.11
CA LEU A 240 3.52 -5.49 15.14
C LEU A 240 2.00 -5.57 15.38
N PRO A 241 1.25 -6.39 14.62
CA PRO A 241 -0.15 -6.71 14.92
C PRO A 241 -0.41 -7.12 16.38
N LEU A 242 0.53 -7.84 17.02
CA LEU A 242 0.47 -8.15 18.46
C LEU A 242 0.39 -6.90 19.34
N VAL A 243 1.19 -5.88 19.05
CA VAL A 243 1.17 -4.61 19.78
C VAL A 243 -0.09 -3.83 19.44
N GLY A 244 -0.47 -3.80 18.16
CA GLY A 244 -1.71 -3.16 17.70
C GLY A 244 -2.97 -3.70 18.38
N ALA A 245 -2.99 -4.99 18.74
CA ALA A 245 -4.10 -5.62 19.46
C ALA A 245 -4.34 -5.06 20.88
N THR A 246 -3.42 -4.26 21.42
CA THR A 246 -3.63 -3.53 22.69
C THR A 246 -4.52 -2.29 22.53
N GLY A 247 -4.97 -1.98 21.31
CA GLY A 247 -5.95 -0.94 21.03
C GLY A 247 -5.40 0.45 21.32
N LEU A 248 -6.14 1.25 22.10
CA LEU A 248 -5.77 2.64 22.40
C LEU A 248 -4.42 2.79 23.13
N LEU A 249 -3.94 1.71 23.76
CA LEU A 249 -2.62 1.70 24.42
C LEU A 249 -1.46 1.43 23.46
N ALA A 250 -1.73 0.98 22.24
CA ALA A 250 -0.68 0.54 21.31
C ALA A 250 0.38 1.61 21.03
N PRO A 251 0.05 2.90 20.83
CA PRO A 251 1.08 3.94 20.64
C PRO A 251 2.01 4.12 21.84
N LEU A 252 1.48 3.95 23.07
CA LEU A 252 2.27 4.04 24.30
C LEU A 252 3.14 2.79 24.50
N LEU A 253 2.63 1.62 24.12
CA LEU A 253 3.31 0.35 24.33
C LEU A 253 4.30 0.01 23.21
N ASN A 254 4.11 0.49 21.98
CA ASN A 254 4.94 0.14 20.82
C ASN A 254 6.43 0.45 21.01
N PRO A 255 6.84 1.64 21.52
CA PRO A 255 8.27 1.92 21.71
C PRO A 255 8.96 0.99 22.71
N VAL A 256 8.20 0.33 23.59
CA VAL A 256 8.72 -0.61 24.60
C VAL A 256 8.63 -2.06 24.10
N LEU A 257 7.49 -2.45 23.53
CA LEU A 257 7.22 -3.82 23.13
C LEU A 257 7.82 -4.18 21.77
N ASP A 258 7.83 -3.27 20.80
CA ASP A 258 8.33 -3.57 19.45
C ASP A 258 9.82 -3.98 19.45
N PRO A 259 10.75 -3.26 20.13
CA PRO A 259 12.15 -3.68 20.17
C PRO A 259 12.39 -5.05 20.83
N ILE A 260 11.47 -5.51 21.68
CA ILE A 260 11.55 -6.81 22.38
C ILE A 260 10.92 -7.92 21.53
N LEU A 261 9.70 -7.66 21.03
CA LEU A 261 8.88 -8.66 20.36
C LEU A 261 9.26 -8.84 18.89
N ARG A 262 9.66 -7.77 18.19
CA ARG A 262 9.93 -7.82 16.75
C ARG A 262 11.07 -8.77 16.41
N PRO A 263 12.22 -8.77 17.09
CA PRO A 263 13.27 -9.75 16.80
C PRO A 263 12.80 -11.20 16.97
N ILE A 264 11.95 -11.47 17.97
CA ILE A 264 11.39 -12.81 18.21
C ILE A 264 10.39 -13.18 17.11
N VAL A 265 9.55 -12.25 16.68
CA VAL A 265 8.58 -12.49 15.59
C VAL A 265 9.30 -12.67 14.26
N GLU A 266 10.23 -11.76 13.92
CA GLU A 266 11.00 -11.78 12.67
C GLU A 266 11.86 -13.03 12.52
N SER A 267 12.32 -13.64 13.63
CA SER A 267 13.10 -14.89 13.56
C SER A 267 12.35 -16.06 12.93
N ALA A 268 11.01 -15.96 12.82
CA ALA A 268 10.18 -16.97 12.20
C ALA A 268 9.92 -16.74 10.70
N TYR A 269 10.39 -15.64 10.13
CA TYR A 269 10.17 -15.29 8.73
C TYR A 269 11.45 -15.49 7.93
N GLN A 270 11.29 -16.01 6.71
CA GLN A 270 12.38 -16.10 5.73
C GLN A 270 11.94 -15.38 4.47
N ARG A 271 12.74 -14.39 4.06
CA ARG A 271 12.49 -13.53 2.89
C ARG A 271 13.81 -13.39 2.12
N PRO A 272 13.78 -13.09 0.80
CA PRO A 272 14.99 -12.91 -0.01
C PRO A 272 15.73 -11.59 0.28
N PHE A 273 15.27 -10.81 1.25
CA PHE A 273 15.84 -9.53 1.67
C PHE A 273 15.67 -9.36 3.18
N GLU A 274 16.49 -8.49 3.76
CA GLU A 274 16.35 -8.06 5.15
C GLU A 274 15.31 -6.95 5.25
N VAL A 275 14.49 -6.98 6.31
CA VAL A 275 13.57 -5.89 6.63
C VAL A 275 14.21 -5.05 7.73
N PRO A 276 14.55 -3.77 7.47
CA PRO A 276 15.06 -2.89 8.50
C PRO A 276 14.07 -2.80 9.66
N ALA A 277 14.57 -2.79 10.89
CA ALA A 277 13.74 -2.41 12.03
C ALA A 277 13.16 -1.01 11.76
N PRO A 278 11.92 -0.72 12.17
CA PRO A 278 11.38 0.62 12.09
C PRO A 278 12.40 1.57 12.71
N SER A 279 12.82 2.60 11.97
CA SER A 279 13.73 3.60 12.53
C SER A 279 13.05 4.14 13.78
N SER A 280 13.68 3.94 14.93
CA SER A 280 13.42 4.75 16.11
C SER A 280 13.96 6.15 15.79
N ALA A 281 13.30 6.84 14.86
CA ALA A 281 13.25 8.28 14.90
C ALA A 281 12.68 8.57 16.28
N VAL A 282 13.58 8.78 17.22
CA VAL A 282 13.32 9.28 18.55
C VAL A 282 12.30 10.37 18.32
N ALA A 283 11.08 10.15 18.81
CA ALA A 283 10.17 11.25 19.05
C ALA A 283 11.00 12.18 19.92
N THR A 284 11.60 13.21 19.30
CA THR A 284 12.17 14.30 20.05
C THR A 284 10.96 14.78 20.82
N PRO A 285 10.93 14.63 22.17
CA PRO A 285 9.84 15.24 22.91
C PRO A 285 9.81 16.68 22.43
N PRO A 286 8.65 17.25 22.07
CA PRO A 286 8.60 18.68 21.76
C PRO A 286 9.34 19.35 22.91
N ALA A 287 10.43 20.04 22.57
CA ALA A 287 11.27 20.69 23.56
C ALA A 287 10.31 21.40 24.50
N ALA A 288 10.33 21.02 25.78
CA ALA A 288 9.37 21.50 26.76
C ALA A 288 9.31 23.01 26.59
N ALA A 289 8.21 23.50 25.99
CA ALA A 289 8.00 24.92 25.82
C ALA A 289 8.03 25.44 27.24
N SER A 290 9.07 26.23 27.53
CA SER A 290 9.28 26.84 28.82
C SER A 290 7.94 27.35 29.33
N VAL A 291 7.50 26.80 30.47
CA VAL A 291 6.34 27.28 31.22
C VAL A 291 6.61 28.75 31.52
N GLY A 292 6.08 29.60 30.65
CA GLY A 292 6.41 31.02 30.58
C GLY A 292 5.33 31.79 29.84
N VAL A 293 4.09 31.29 29.82
CA VAL A 293 2.90 32.06 29.42
C VAL A 293 1.71 31.57 30.25
N VAL A 294 1.80 31.67 31.57
CA VAL A 294 0.60 31.63 32.45
C VAL A 294 0.65 32.72 33.53
N ALA A 295 1.61 33.64 33.45
CA ALA A 295 1.72 34.76 34.39
C ALA A 295 1.09 36.06 33.86
N ASP A 296 0.94 36.25 32.54
CA ASP A 296 0.39 37.48 31.97
C ASP A 296 -1.14 37.47 31.76
N ALA A 297 -1.78 36.29 31.77
CA ALA A 297 -3.24 36.20 31.57
C ALA A 297 -4.07 36.42 32.85
N LEU A 298 -3.44 36.73 33.99
CA LEU A 298 -4.11 37.06 35.26
C LEU A 298 -3.97 38.53 35.67
N ALA A 299 -3.27 39.36 34.88
CA ALA A 299 -3.14 40.79 35.14
C ALA A 299 -4.17 41.66 34.39
N GLU A 300 -4.84 41.14 33.35
CA GLU A 300 -5.81 41.89 32.54
C GLU A 300 -7.29 41.73 32.97
N VAL A 301 -7.59 40.94 34.01
CA VAL A 301 -8.97 40.75 34.52
C VAL A 301 -9.28 41.62 35.75
N GLN A 302 -8.35 42.50 36.18
CA GLN A 302 -8.56 43.37 37.35
C GLN A 302 -8.67 44.88 37.05
N VAL A 303 -8.91 45.30 35.79
CA VAL A 303 -9.07 46.73 35.43
C VAL A 303 -10.40 47.03 34.70
N LEU A 304 -11.43 46.22 34.96
CA LEU A 304 -12.80 46.54 34.54
C LEU A 304 -13.76 46.40 35.73
N ASP A 305 -13.48 47.14 36.79
CA ASP A 305 -14.45 47.55 37.82
C ASP A 305 -13.82 48.71 38.60
N ASP A 306 -14.04 49.93 38.10
CA ASP A 306 -14.20 51.20 38.84
C ASP A 306 -14.53 52.35 37.86
#